data_AF-A0A6B2SVR7-F1
#
_entry.id   AF-A0A6B2SVR7-F1
#
_cell.length_a   1.000
_cell.length_b   1.000
_cell.length_c   1.000
_cell.angle_alpha   90.00
_cell.angle_beta   90.00
_cell.angle_gamma   90.00
#
_symmetry.space_group_name_H-M   'P 1'
#
loop_
_entity.id
_entity.type
_entity.pdbx_description
1 polymer ?
#
loop_
_entity_poly.entity_id
_entity_poly.type
_entity_poly.pdbx_seq_one_letter_code
_entity_poly.pdbx_strand_id
1 'polypeptide(L)' 'MPRQELTRLTGRVGGPDCDDDDCPNVYRTKSGSFIVQGDLSDVFVTPSGEGLVEIPEHVLREAVRALGW' A
#
# COMPACT_ATOMS: atom_id res chain seq x y z
N MET A 1 -13.24 8.52 -7.48
CA MET A 1 -13.99 8.26 -6.23
C MET A 1 -13.33 9.05 -5.11
N PRO A 2 -14.06 9.72 -4.22
CA PRO A 2 -13.45 10.50 -3.15
C PRO A 2 -12.79 9.55 -2.13
N ARG A 3 -11.60 9.91 -1.62
CA ARG A 3 -10.81 9.17 -0.61
C ARG A 3 -11.53 8.86 0.72
N GLN A 4 -12.81 9.20 0.86
CA GLN A 4 -13.58 9.18 2.10
C GLN A 4 -13.86 7.77 2.66
N GLU A 5 -13.55 6.70 1.92
CA GLU A 5 -13.77 5.32 2.36
C GLU A 5 -12.49 4.49 2.53
N LEU A 6 -11.32 5.13 2.51
CA LEU A 6 -10.03 4.48 2.58
C LEU A 6 -9.35 4.78 3.92
N THR A 7 -9.03 3.74 4.69
CA THR A 7 -8.22 3.88 5.90
C THR A 7 -6.76 3.64 5.55
N ARG A 8 -5.91 4.67 5.62
CA ARG A 8 -4.45 4.51 5.45
C ARG A 8 -3.90 3.72 6.65
N LEU A 9 -3.15 2.68 6.33
CA LEU A 9 -2.57 1.77 7.30
C LEU A 9 -1.14 2.14 7.69
N THR A 10 -0.43 2.90 6.87
CA THR A 10 0.97 3.29 7.04
C THR A 10 1.14 4.77 7.42
N GLY A 11 2.32 5.15 7.91
CA GLY A 11 2.77 6.52 8.20
C GLY A 11 1.93 7.31 9.19
N ARG A 12 1.70 6.75 10.38
CA ARG A 12 1.15 7.46 11.53
C ARG A 12 2.29 8.05 12.35
N VAL A 13 2.24 9.35 12.61
CA VAL A 13 3.21 10.04 13.49
C VAL A 13 3.22 9.36 14.86
N GLY A 14 4.37 8.81 15.27
CA GLY A 14 4.57 8.15 16.57
C GLY A 14 4.13 6.67 16.64
N GLY A 15 3.89 6.02 15.49
CA GLY A 15 3.81 4.55 15.38
C GLY A 15 5.19 3.91 15.23
N PRO A 16 5.32 2.57 15.32
CA PRO A 16 6.60 1.92 15.08
C PRO A 16 7.02 2.13 13.61
N ASP A 17 8.03 2.97 13.41
CA ASP A 17 8.88 3.09 12.22
C ASP A 17 8.19 3.26 10.86
N CYS A 18 7.47 4.37 10.65
CA CYS A 18 7.12 4.87 9.31
C CYS A 18 7.20 6.42 9.30
N ASP A 19 8.30 6.97 9.80
CA ASP A 19 8.42 8.42 10.04
C ASP A 19 9.17 9.18 8.92
N ASP A 20 9.85 8.47 8.01
CA ASP A 20 10.73 9.05 6.97
C ASP A 20 10.23 8.79 5.52
N ASP A 21 8.91 8.77 5.28
CA ASP A 21 8.30 8.50 3.95
C ASP A 21 8.61 7.11 3.32
N ASP A 22 9.30 6.22 4.03
CA ASP A 22 9.74 4.90 3.55
C ASP A 22 8.66 3.81 3.50
N CYS A 23 7.39 4.16 3.76
CA CYS A 23 6.30 3.19 3.83
C CYS A 23 5.33 3.33 2.66
N PRO A 24 4.90 2.20 2.05
CA PRO A 24 4.00 2.23 0.92
C PRO A 24 2.65 2.75 1.40
N ASN A 25 1.95 3.52 0.56
CA ASN A 25 0.60 3.91 0.90
C ASN A 25 -0.34 2.71 0.72
N VAL A 26 -0.59 2.01 1.82
CA VAL A 26 -1.55 0.91 1.89
C VAL A 26 -2.83 1.43 2.51
N TYR A 27 -3.95 1.19 1.82
CA TYR A 27 -5.28 1.55 2.28
C TYR A 27 -6.13 0.30 2.41
N ARG A 28 -6.86 0.17 3.51
CA ARG A 28 -7.93 -0.82 3.65
C ARG A 28 -9.23 -0.24 3.13
N THR A 29 -9.91 -0.97 2.25
CA THR A 29 -11.26 -0.64 1.79
C THR A 29 -12.30 -1.16 2.78
N LYS A 30 -13.53 -0.63 2.71
CA LYS A 30 -14.65 -1.14 3.52
C LYS A 30 -15.00 -2.60 3.23
N SER A 31 -14.75 -3.09 2.01
CA SER A 31 -14.98 -4.48 1.63
C SER A 31 -13.91 -5.45 2.13
N GLY A 32 -12.88 -4.95 2.82
CA GLY A 32 -11.81 -5.78 3.37
C GLY A 32 -10.67 -6.05 2.38
N SER A 33 -10.69 -5.44 1.19
CA SER A 33 -9.56 -5.46 0.26
C SER A 33 -8.53 -4.38 0.59
N PHE A 34 -7.38 -4.45 -0.08
CA PHE A 34 -6.30 -3.47 0.06
C PHE A 34 -6.08 -2.73 -1.26
N ILE A 35 -5.76 -1.44 -1.16
CA ILE A 35 -5.25 -0.63 -2.25
C ILE A 35 -3.83 -0.26 -1.89
N VAL A 36 -2.89 -0.51 -2.80
CA VAL A 36 -1.48 -0.21 -2.59
C VAL A 36 -1.01 0.76 -3.66
N GLN A 37 -0.34 1.83 -3.25
CA GLN A 37 0.30 2.77 -4.17
C GLN A 37 1.70 2.28 -4.54
N GLY A 38 2.04 2.37 -5.82
CA GLY A 38 3.36 2.14 -6.37
C GLY A 38 3.36 2.46 -7.86
N ASP A 39 4.42 2.06 -8.56
CA ASP A 39 4.58 2.32 -9.99
C ASP A 39 3.86 1.25 -10.83
N LEU A 40 3.19 1.66 -11.91
CA LEU A 40 2.58 0.71 -12.82
C LEU A 40 3.66 -0.05 -13.59
N SER A 41 3.56 -1.37 -13.60
CA SER A 41 4.47 -2.25 -14.31
C SER A 41 3.78 -2.90 -15.50
N ASP A 42 4.52 -3.07 -16.59
CA ASP A 42 4.09 -3.70 -17.84
C ASP A 42 4.82 -5.02 -18.11
N VAL A 43 5.49 -5.58 -17.09
CA VAL A 43 6.25 -6.84 -17.19
C VAL A 43 5.42 -8.00 -17.74
N PHE A 44 4.09 -7.99 -17.52
CA PHE A 44 3.13 -8.92 -18.13
C PHE A 44 1.81 -8.23 -18.45
N VAL A 45 1.04 -8.80 -19.39
CA VAL A 45 -0.31 -8.32 -19.74
C VAL A 45 -1.33 -8.82 -18.70
N THR A 46 -2.09 -7.89 -18.13
CA THR A 46 -3.17 -8.19 -17.16
C THR A 46 -4.55 -8.25 -17.82
N PRO A 47 -5.52 -8.96 -17.20
CA PRO A 47 -6.93 -8.87 -17.57
C PRO A 47 -7.48 -7.43 -17.50
N SER A 48 -8.59 -7.19 -18.21
CA SER A 48 -9.25 -5.88 -18.22
C SER A 48 -9.67 -5.45 -16.81
N GLY A 49 -9.18 -4.29 -16.38
CA GLY A 49 -9.47 -3.71 -15.07
C GLY A 49 -8.44 -4.02 -13.98
N GLU A 50 -7.40 -4.79 -14.30
CA GLU A 50 -6.27 -5.08 -13.40
C GLU A 50 -5.01 -4.32 -13.82
N GLY A 51 -4.17 -3.96 -12.84
CA GLY A 51 -2.86 -3.35 -13.07
C GLY A 51 -1.81 -3.98 -12.18
N LEU A 52 -0.60 -4.18 -12.70
CA LEU A 52 0.55 -4.58 -11.90
C LEU A 52 1.15 -3.33 -11.27
N VAL A 53 1.48 -3.43 -9.99
CA VAL A 53 2.11 -2.35 -9.24
C VAL A 53 3.42 -2.87 -8.67
N GLU A 54 4.53 -2.19 -8.98
CA GLU A 54 5.82 -2.44 -8.38
C GLU A 54 5.97 -1.67 -7.07
N ILE A 55 6.42 -2.39 -6.05
CA ILE A 55 6.68 -1.87 -4.72
C ILE A 55 8.06 -2.40 -4.33
N PRO A 56 9.00 -1.54 -3.88
CA PRO A 56 10.28 -2.00 -3.38
C PRO A 56 10.10 -3.02 -2.25
N GLU A 57 10.89 -4.09 -2.25
CA GLU A 57 10.74 -5.18 -1.27
C GLU A 57 10.83 -4.68 0.18
N HIS A 58 11.79 -3.82 0.47
CA HIS A 58 11.99 -3.26 1.82
C HIS A 58 10.75 -2.48 2.29
N VAL A 59 10.17 -1.65 1.42
CA VAL A 59 8.95 -0.90 1.66
C VAL A 59 7.78 -1.83 2.04
N LEU A 60 7.61 -2.96 1.33
CA LEU A 60 6.55 -3.92 1.64
C LEU A 60 6.81 -4.65 2.97
N ARG A 61 8.06 -5.04 3.26
CA ARG A 61 8.44 -5.69 4.52
C ARG A 61 8.15 -4.79 5.71
N GLU A 62 8.49 -3.51 5.60
CA GLU A 62 8.22 -2.52 6.63
C GLU A 62 6.73 -2.31 6.86
N ALA A 63 5.92 -2.29 5.79
CA ALA A 63 4.47 -2.22 5.93
C ALA A 63 3.87 -3.42 6.67
N VAL A 64 4.33 -4.64 6.40
CA VAL A 64 3.89 -5.85 7.11
C VAL A 64 4.31 -5.79 8.58
N ARG A 65 5.56 -5.41 8.86
CA ARG A 65 6.10 -5.23 10.22
C ARG A 65 5.26 -4.21 11.01
N ALA A 66 5.00 -3.04 10.43
CA ALA A 66 4.23 -1.97 11.08
C ALA A 66 2.78 -2.37 11.39
N LEU A 67 2.21 -3.32 10.63
CA LEU A 67 0.86 -3.84 10.85
C LEU A 67 0.80 -4.99 11.86
N GLY A 68 1.95 -5.50 12.33
CA GLY A 68 2.05 -6.57 13.32
C GLY A 68 1.54 -7.92 12.80
N TRP A 69 1.70 -8.18 11.50
CA TRP A 69 1.33 -9.43 10.85
C TRP A 69 2.48 -10.45 10.82
#